data_AF-A0A537KZI8-F1
#
_entry.id   AF-A0A537KZI8-F1
#
_cell.length_a   1.000
_cell.length_b   1.000
_cell.length_c   1.000
_cell.angle_alpha   90.00
_cell.angle_beta   90.00
_cell.angle_gamma   90.00
#
_symmetry.space_group_name_H-M   'P 1'
#
loop_
_entity.id
_entity.type
_entity.pdbx_description
1 polymer ?
#
loop_
_entity_poly.entity_id
_entity_poly.type
_entity_poly.pdbx_seq_one_letter_code
_entity_poly.pdbx_strand_id
1 'polypeptide(L)'
;MQPKALERQSWPIIDNVVAPLADWWRRNATIRENLDDLEAFGPAEMARMAQDVGIPASELRELARHCSDAADLLERRLEALGVSASELAKTAPAQLRDMERLCTLCQSKGRCARDLGADPSDPVWRQYCPNEQSLVSLAREGLER
;
A
#
# COMPACT_ATOMS: atom_id res chain seq x y z
N MET A 1 -28.10 6.19 -16.92
CA MET A 1 -27.18 6.59 -15.83
C MET A 1 -25.90 5.81 -16.03
N GLN A 2 -24.89 6.42 -16.66
CA GLN A 2 -23.62 5.75 -16.93
C GLN A 2 -22.67 5.93 -15.73
N PRO A 3 -21.90 4.92 -15.33
CA PRO A 3 -20.89 5.10 -14.30
C PRO A 3 -19.80 6.02 -14.86
N LYS A 4 -19.55 7.15 -14.18
CA LYS A 4 -18.43 8.04 -14.50
C LYS A 4 -17.14 7.24 -14.34
N ALA A 5 -16.51 6.93 -15.48
CA ALA A 5 -15.13 6.52 -15.51
C ALA A 5 -14.30 7.60 -14.80
N LEU A 6 -13.67 7.24 -13.68
CA LEU A 6 -12.72 8.11 -12.99
C LEU A 6 -11.59 8.39 -13.97
N GLU A 7 -11.63 9.60 -14.55
CA GLU A 7 -10.68 10.08 -15.53
C GLU A 7 -9.24 9.93 -15.01
N ARG A 8 -8.36 9.53 -15.92
CA ARG A 8 -6.90 9.42 -15.77
C ARG A 8 -6.31 10.70 -15.14
N GLN A 9 -6.25 10.77 -13.82
CA GLN A 9 -5.48 11.80 -13.13
C GLN A 9 -4.06 11.27 -12.95
N SER A 10 -3.16 11.78 -13.79
CA SER A 10 -1.72 11.58 -13.68
C SER A 10 -1.22 12.37 -12.48
N TRP A 11 -1.16 11.75 -11.30
CA TRP A 11 -0.73 12.37 -10.04
C TRP A 11 0.79 12.51 -9.98
N PRO A 12 1.37 13.72 -10.13
CA PRO A 12 2.83 13.90 -10.09
C PRO A 12 3.36 14.11 -8.65
N ILE A 13 2.53 13.93 -7.62
CA ILE A 13 2.83 14.23 -6.21
C ILE A 13 2.62 12.98 -5.35
N ILE A 14 3.07 11.81 -5.80
CA ILE A 14 2.86 10.55 -5.05
C ILE A 14 4.04 10.29 -4.09
N ASP A 15 5.26 10.66 -4.46
CA ASP A 15 6.47 10.32 -3.67
C ASP A 15 6.52 11.05 -2.32
N ASN A 16 6.06 12.30 -2.25
CA ASN A 16 6.05 13.10 -1.02
C ASN A 16 4.88 12.78 -0.07
N VAL A 17 3.96 11.90 -0.48
CA VAL A 17 2.69 11.65 0.22
C VAL A 17 2.59 10.21 0.65
N VAL A 18 2.83 9.29 -0.29
CA VAL A 18 2.69 7.86 -0.03
C VAL A 18 3.81 7.35 0.87
N ALA A 19 5.04 7.81 0.69
CA ALA A 19 6.15 7.35 1.53
C ALA A 19 6.00 7.78 3.01
N PRO A 20 5.68 9.05 3.34
CA PRO A 20 5.43 9.44 4.73
C PRO A 20 4.20 8.75 5.35
N LEU A 21 3.11 8.59 4.59
CA LEU A 21 1.92 7.87 5.05
C LEU A 21 2.23 6.40 5.31
N ALA A 22 2.90 5.71 4.40
CA ALA A 22 3.24 4.30 4.54
C ALA A 22 4.21 4.06 5.70
N ASP A 23 5.26 4.89 5.86
CA ASP A 23 6.18 4.83 7.00
C ASP A 23 5.45 5.05 8.34
N TRP A 24 4.51 6.00 8.39
CA TRP A 24 3.67 6.22 9.57
C TRP A 24 2.79 5.01 9.86
N TRP A 25 2.14 4.43 8.84
CA TRP A 25 1.31 3.23 9.00
C TRP A 25 2.10 2.04 9.53
N ARG A 26 3.33 1.81 9.03
CA ARG A 26 4.23 0.77 9.55
C ARG A 26 4.65 1.01 11.00
N ARG A 27 4.96 2.25 11.35
CA ARG A 27 5.41 2.61 12.72
C ARG A 27 4.28 2.55 13.74
N ASN A 28 3.05 2.80 13.32
CA ASN A 28 1.85 2.78 14.16
C ASN A 28 1.06 1.47 14.02
N ALA A 29 1.75 0.36 13.74
CA ALA A 29 1.15 -0.96 13.56
C ALA A 29 0.31 -1.45 14.76
N THR A 30 0.48 -0.87 15.96
CA THR A 30 -0.40 -1.11 17.13
C THR A 30 -1.80 -0.50 16.99
N ILE A 31 -2.03 0.41 16.04
CA ILE A 31 -3.35 0.97 15.69
C ILE A 31 -4.09 0.04 14.70
N ARG A 32 -3.43 -0.99 14.13
CA ARG A 32 -4.01 -1.93 13.14
C ARG A 32 -5.21 -2.72 13.66
N GLU A 33 -5.34 -2.90 14.97
CA GLU A 33 -6.50 -3.60 15.55
C GLU A 33 -7.79 -2.76 15.49
N ASN A 34 -7.69 -1.45 15.23
CA ASN A 34 -8.83 -0.54 15.07
C ASN A 34 -8.78 0.12 13.69
N LEU A 35 -9.15 -0.63 12.64
CA LEU A 35 -9.40 -0.14 11.27
C LEU A 35 -10.36 1.08 11.19
N ASP A 36 -11.02 1.43 12.30
CA ASP A 36 -11.89 2.60 12.43
C ASP A 36 -11.12 3.94 12.59
N ASP A 37 -9.82 3.92 12.88
CA ASP A 37 -9.12 5.11 13.41
C ASP A 37 -8.32 5.91 12.35
N LEU A 38 -8.91 6.19 11.19
CA LEU A 38 -8.54 7.39 10.43
C LEU A 38 -8.79 8.68 11.25
N GLU A 39 -9.62 8.57 12.29
CA GLU A 39 -9.80 9.59 13.32
C GLU A 39 -8.58 9.78 14.22
N ALA A 40 -7.63 8.83 14.28
CA ALA A 40 -6.41 8.94 15.08
C ALA A 40 -5.47 10.06 14.59
N PHE A 41 -5.51 10.43 13.32
CA PHE A 41 -4.81 11.63 12.83
C PHE A 41 -5.45 12.91 13.38
N GLY A 42 -6.76 12.90 13.66
CA GLY A 42 -7.52 14.10 13.96
C GLY A 42 -7.66 15.03 12.74
N PRO A 43 -8.76 15.81 12.66
CA PRO A 43 -9.04 16.66 11.50
C PRO A 43 -8.00 17.76 11.28
N ALA A 44 -7.30 18.20 12.34
CA ALA A 44 -6.30 19.26 12.27
C ALA A 44 -4.96 18.80 11.66
N GLU A 45 -4.49 17.60 12.03
CA GLU A 45 -3.26 17.04 11.46
C GLU A 45 -3.46 16.69 9.99
N MET A 46 -4.63 16.14 9.64
CA MET A 46 -5.00 15.89 8.25
C MET A 46 -5.06 17.17 7.43
N ALA A 47 -5.60 18.26 7.98
CA ALA A 47 -5.62 19.55 7.28
C ALA A 47 -4.21 20.12 7.06
N ARG A 48 -3.32 19.97 8.05
CA ARG A 48 -1.91 20.38 7.95
C ARG A 48 -1.17 19.58 6.89
N MET A 49 -1.28 18.26 6.91
CA MET A 49 -0.67 17.38 5.90
C MET A 49 -1.22 17.67 4.50
N ALA A 50 -2.53 17.91 4.39
CA ALA A 50 -3.16 18.28 3.12
C ALA A 50 -2.61 19.61 2.58
N GLN A 51 -2.37 20.58 3.46
CA GLN A 51 -1.76 21.86 3.11
C GLN A 51 -0.30 21.71 2.67
N ASP A 52 0.48 20.90 3.39
CA ASP A 52 1.90 20.63 3.07
C ASP A 52 2.07 19.94 1.72
N VAL A 53 1.08 19.12 1.34
CA VAL A 53 1.06 18.33 0.11
C VAL A 53 0.36 19.06 -1.05
N GLY A 54 -0.46 20.07 -0.75
CA GLY A 54 -1.20 20.84 -1.76
C GLY A 54 -2.43 20.13 -2.33
N ILE A 55 -3.04 19.19 -1.61
CA ILE A 55 -4.26 18.50 -2.04
C ILE A 55 -5.43 18.76 -1.06
N PRO A 56 -6.69 18.62 -1.49
CA PRO A 56 -7.84 18.71 -0.59
C PRO A 56 -7.77 17.65 0.53
N ALA A 57 -8.17 18.01 1.75
CA ALA A 57 -8.19 17.05 2.87
C ALA A 57 -9.10 15.84 2.63
N SER A 58 -10.15 15.97 1.79
CA SER A 58 -10.98 14.83 1.35
C SER A 58 -10.21 13.85 0.48
N GLU A 59 -9.34 14.35 -0.39
CA GLU A 59 -8.49 13.56 -1.27
C GLU A 59 -7.36 12.89 -0.48
N LEU A 60 -6.76 13.61 0.48
CA LEU A 60 -5.79 13.02 1.41
C LEU A 60 -6.42 11.89 2.24
N ARG A 61 -7.68 12.03 2.70
CA ARG A 61 -8.40 10.94 3.40
C ARG A 61 -8.62 9.72 2.51
N GLU A 62 -8.93 9.94 1.23
CA GLU A 62 -9.11 8.85 0.28
C GLU A 62 -7.79 8.13 0.00
N LEU A 63 -6.70 8.88 -0.19
CA LEU A 63 -5.35 8.33 -0.29
C LEU A 63 -4.95 7.57 0.98
N ALA A 64 -5.23 8.10 2.16
CA ALA A 64 -4.92 7.44 3.43
C ALA A 64 -5.63 6.08 3.58
N ARG A 65 -6.91 5.97 3.18
CA ARG A 65 -7.64 4.68 3.09
C ARG A 65 -6.98 3.72 2.10
N HIS A 66 -6.60 4.23 0.93
CA HIS A 66 -5.93 3.39 -0.07
C HIS A 66 -4.54 2.94 0.37
N CYS A 67 -3.84 3.74 1.18
CA CYS A 67 -2.55 3.40 1.79
C CYS A 67 -2.69 2.30 2.86
N SER A 68 -3.69 2.38 3.75
CA SER A 68 -3.91 1.35 4.77
C SER A 68 -4.20 -0.01 4.14
N ASP A 69 -5.13 -0.05 3.17
CA ASP A 69 -5.45 -1.28 2.43
C ASP A 69 -4.23 -1.82 1.68
N ALA A 70 -3.41 -0.95 1.11
CA ALA A 70 -2.23 -1.35 0.35
C ALA A 70 -1.10 -1.91 1.23
N ALA A 71 -0.87 -1.30 2.40
CA ALA A 71 0.15 -1.74 3.34
C ALA A 71 -0.16 -3.15 3.86
N ASP A 72 -1.40 -3.39 4.31
CA ASP A 72 -1.83 -4.70 4.79
C ASP A 72 -1.81 -5.77 3.69
N LEU A 73 -2.28 -5.44 2.48
CA LEU A 73 -2.29 -6.39 1.36
C LEU A 73 -0.88 -6.72 0.85
N LEU A 74 0.04 -5.75 0.86
CA LEU A 74 1.43 -5.99 0.44
C LEU A 74 2.17 -6.84 1.47
N GLU A 75 2.00 -6.56 2.76
CA GLU A 75 2.59 -7.36 3.84
C GLU A 75 2.11 -8.82 3.77
N ARG A 76 0.80 -9.04 3.68
CA ARG A 76 0.22 -10.39 3.51
C ARG A 76 0.75 -11.11 2.27
N ARG A 77 0.97 -10.38 1.18
CA ARG A 77 1.53 -10.95 -0.06
C ARG A 77 3.00 -11.34 0.10
N LEU A 78 3.80 -10.52 0.80
CA LEU A 78 5.19 -10.83 1.12
C LEU A 78 5.26 -12.08 2.01
N GLU A 79 4.44 -12.14 3.06
CA GLU A 79 4.34 -13.29 3.97
C GLU A 79 3.94 -14.58 3.24
N ALA A 80 2.95 -14.52 2.35
CA ALA A 80 2.55 -15.66 1.52
C ALA A 80 3.66 -16.21 0.62
N LEU A 81 4.70 -15.40 0.36
CA LEU A 81 5.89 -15.78 -0.41
C LEU A 81 7.11 -16.08 0.48
N GLY A 82 6.93 -16.10 1.81
CA GLY A 82 8.02 -16.33 2.76
C GLY A 82 8.98 -15.13 2.92
N VAL A 83 8.59 -13.94 2.47
CA VAL A 83 9.41 -12.73 2.57
C VAL A 83 8.97 -11.91 3.78
N SER A 84 9.90 -11.60 4.69
CA SER A 84 9.60 -10.74 5.85
C SER A 84 9.62 -9.26 5.45
N ALA A 85 8.48 -8.58 5.56
CA ALA A 85 8.40 -7.13 5.35
C ALA A 85 9.29 -6.36 6.34
N SER A 86 9.39 -6.83 7.59
CA SER A 86 10.24 -6.21 8.61
C SER A 86 11.74 -6.32 8.30
N GLU A 87 12.17 -7.42 7.68
CA GLU A 87 13.56 -7.59 7.27
C GLU A 87 13.86 -6.81 6.00
N LEU A 88 12.90 -6.76 5.06
CA LEU A 88 12.99 -5.93 3.87
C LEU A 88 13.07 -4.43 4.22
N ALA A 89 12.34 -3.99 5.25
CA ALA A 89 12.41 -2.61 5.74
C ALA A 89 13.81 -2.25 6.29
N LYS A 90 14.56 -3.21 6.84
CA LYS A 90 15.93 -2.99 7.34
C LYS A 90 16.97 -3.07 6.24
N THR A 91 16.83 -4.04 5.33
CA THR A 91 17.86 -4.39 4.34
C THR A 91 17.70 -3.64 3.02
N ALA A 92 16.47 -3.37 2.59
CA ALA A 92 16.16 -2.65 1.35
C ALA A 92 14.97 -1.68 1.50
N PRO A 93 15.07 -0.65 2.38
CA PRO A 93 13.98 0.29 2.65
C PRO A 93 13.54 1.10 1.42
N ALA A 94 14.41 1.33 0.43
CA ALA A 94 14.02 1.98 -0.82
C ALA A 94 13.10 1.09 -1.67
N GLN A 95 13.44 -0.19 -1.80
CA GLN A 95 12.65 -1.16 -2.56
C GLN A 95 11.26 -1.36 -1.94
N LEU A 96 11.18 -1.49 -0.61
CA LEU A 96 9.90 -1.59 0.08
C LEU A 96 9.01 -0.36 -0.17
N ARG A 97 9.57 0.85 -0.09
CA ARG A 97 8.84 2.10 -0.37
C ARG A 97 8.31 2.16 -1.81
N ASP A 98 9.10 1.74 -2.78
CA ASP A 98 8.65 1.68 -4.18
C ASP A 98 7.50 0.68 -4.37
N MET A 99 7.60 -0.49 -3.72
CA MET A 99 6.55 -1.50 -3.79
C MET A 99 5.25 -1.02 -3.15
N GLU A 100 5.32 -0.31 -2.03
CA GLU A 100 4.16 0.28 -1.35
C GLU A 100 3.51 1.37 -2.19
N ARG A 101 4.32 2.17 -2.90
CA ARG A 101 3.83 3.16 -3.84
C ARG A 101 3.02 2.51 -4.95
N LEU A 102 3.58 1.48 -5.59
CA LEU A 102 2.89 0.73 -6.64
C LEU A 102 1.62 0.04 -6.13
N CYS A 103 1.66 -0.52 -4.92
CA CYS A 103 0.51 -1.16 -4.30
C CYS A 103 -0.60 -0.15 -3.99
N THR A 104 -0.26 1.00 -3.42
CA THR A 104 -1.18 2.11 -3.11
C THR A 104 -1.91 2.62 -4.35
N LEU A 105 -1.28 2.62 -5.52
CA LEU A 105 -1.90 3.04 -6.77
C LEU A 105 -2.63 1.91 -7.53
N CYS A 106 -2.50 0.67 -7.08
CA CYS A 106 -3.07 -0.48 -7.75
C CYS A 106 -4.61 -0.44 -7.73
N GLN A 107 -5.25 -0.55 -8.90
CA GLN A 107 -6.71 -0.60 -9.00
C GLN A 107 -7.28 -2.00 -8.73
N SER A 108 -6.43 -3.03 -8.68
CA SER A 108 -6.82 -4.43 -8.48
C SER A 108 -6.81 -4.87 -7.00
N LYS A 109 -6.74 -3.95 -6.03
CA LYS A 109 -6.66 -4.30 -4.58
C LYS A 109 -7.80 -5.19 -4.11
N GLY A 110 -9.04 -4.88 -4.51
CA GLY A 110 -10.20 -5.70 -4.14
C GLY A 110 -10.14 -7.13 -4.69
N ARG A 111 -9.56 -7.31 -5.89
CA ARG A 111 -9.25 -8.65 -6.42
C ARG A 111 -8.12 -9.30 -5.61
N CYS A 112 -7.06 -8.56 -5.33
CA CYS A 112 -5.95 -9.05 -4.50
C CYS A 112 -6.39 -9.57 -3.13
N ALA A 113 -7.26 -8.82 -2.45
CA ALA A 113 -7.80 -9.21 -1.14
C ALA A 113 -8.60 -10.52 -1.21
N ARG A 114 -9.44 -10.68 -2.26
CA ARG A 114 -10.20 -11.91 -2.49
C ARG A 114 -9.30 -13.09 -2.80
N ASP A 115 -8.37 -12.92 -3.75
CA ASP A 115 -7.46 -13.98 -4.19
C ASP A 115 -6.56 -14.42 -3.02
N LEU A 116 -6.01 -13.47 -2.23
CA LEU A 116 -5.27 -13.77 -0.98
C LEU A 116 -6.13 -14.44 0.09
N GLY A 117 -7.43 -14.17 0.16
CA GLY A 117 -8.33 -14.80 1.13
C GLY A 117 -8.74 -16.21 0.72
N ALA A 118 -8.80 -16.48 -0.58
CA ALA A 118 -9.20 -17.79 -1.13
C ALA A 118 -8.03 -18.77 -1.19
N ASP A 119 -6.92 -18.38 -1.83
CA ASP A 119 -5.70 -19.16 -1.92
C ASP A 119 -4.49 -18.22 -2.11
N PRO A 120 -3.71 -17.96 -1.05
CA PRO A 120 -2.51 -17.12 -1.14
C PRO A 120 -1.46 -17.63 -2.13
N SER A 121 -1.43 -18.94 -2.41
CA SER A 121 -0.43 -19.59 -3.26
C SER A 121 -0.80 -19.62 -4.74
N ASP A 122 -2.05 -19.33 -5.12
CA ASP A 122 -2.49 -19.28 -6.51
C ASP A 122 -1.67 -18.23 -7.30
N PRO A 123 -0.97 -18.57 -8.40
CA PRO A 123 -0.16 -17.62 -9.16
C PRO A 123 -0.98 -16.59 -9.96
N VAL A 124 -2.31 -16.62 -9.94
CA VAL A 124 -3.18 -15.67 -10.67
C VAL A 124 -2.88 -14.21 -10.37
N TRP A 125 -2.39 -13.90 -9.17
CA TRP A 125 -2.01 -12.54 -8.78
C TRP A 125 -0.93 -11.92 -9.65
N ARG A 126 -0.06 -12.74 -10.25
CA ARG A 126 1.00 -12.29 -11.15
C ARG A 126 0.47 -11.55 -12.38
N GLN A 127 -0.78 -11.83 -12.77
CA GLN A 127 -1.39 -11.24 -13.95
C GLN A 127 -1.86 -9.79 -13.75
N TYR A 128 -2.01 -9.34 -12.50
CA TYR A 128 -2.54 -8.01 -12.20
C TYR A 128 -1.75 -7.21 -11.17
N CYS A 129 -0.82 -7.84 -10.44
CA CYS A 129 -0.04 -7.16 -9.40
C CYS A 129 1.06 -6.31 -10.03
N PRO A 130 1.13 -4.99 -9.75
CA PRO A 130 2.20 -4.15 -10.28
C PRO A 130 3.58 -4.46 -9.65
N ASN A 131 3.61 -5.16 -8.50
CA ASN A 131 4.83 -5.58 -7.82
C ASN A 131 5.30 -6.97 -8.23
N GLU A 132 4.73 -7.58 -9.27
CA GLU A 132 4.98 -8.98 -9.63
C GLU A 132 6.47 -9.32 -9.74
N GLN A 133 7.23 -8.55 -10.52
CA GLN A 133 8.64 -8.80 -10.74
C GLN A 133 9.46 -8.69 -9.45
N SER A 134 9.19 -7.67 -8.63
CA SER A 134 9.88 -7.47 -7.35
C SER A 134 9.57 -8.60 -6.37
N LEU A 135 8.31 -9.02 -6.27
CA LEU A 135 7.88 -10.11 -5.39
C LEU A 135 8.50 -11.45 -5.80
N VAL A 136 8.56 -11.74 -7.11
CA VAL A 136 9.19 -12.97 -7.61
C VAL A 136 10.70 -12.97 -7.36
N SER A 137 11.39 -11.84 -7.55
CA SER A 137 12.83 -11.74 -7.27
C SER A 137 13.11 -11.96 -5.78
N LEU A 138 12.38 -11.26 -4.90
CA LEU A 138 12.55 -11.37 -3.45
C LEU A 138 12.28 -12.79 -2.94
N ALA A 139 11.23 -13.45 -3.44
CA ALA A 139 10.93 -14.83 -3.08
C ALA A 139 12.08 -15.78 -3.46
N ARG A 140 12.67 -15.62 -4.65
CA ARG A 140 13.83 -16.41 -5.07
C ARG A 140 15.06 -16.16 -4.19
N GLU A 141 15.38 -14.90 -3.91
CA GLU A 141 16.51 -14.52 -3.04
C GLU A 141 16.32 -15.00 -1.59
N GLY A 142 15.08 -15.17 -1.15
CA GLY A 142 14.75 -15.75 0.16
C GLY A 142 14.92 -17.26 0.21
N LEU A 143 14.72 -17.97 -0.92
CA LEU A 143 14.95 -19.42 -1.05
C LEU A 143 16.43 -19.80 -1.16
N GLU A 144 17.28 -18.86 -1.56
CA GLU A 144 18.73 -19.04 -1.76
C GLU A 144 19.56 -18.76 -0.50
N ARG A 145 18.92 -18.32 0.59
CA ARG A 145 19.55 -18.01 1.90
C ARG A 145 19.25 -19.07 2.94
#